data_AF-X1RVA4-F1
#
_entry.id   AF-X1RVA4-F1
#
_cell.length_a   1.000
_cell.length_b   1.000
_cell.length_c   1.000
_cell.angle_alpha   90.00
_cell.angle_beta   90.00
_cell.angle_gamma   90.00
#
_symmetry.space_group_name_H-M   'P 1'
#
loop_
_entity.id
_entity.type
_entity.pdbx_description
1 polymer ?
#
loop_
_entity_poly.entity_id
_entity_poly.type
_entity_poly.pdbx_seq_one_letter_code
_entity_poly.pdbx_strand_id
1 'polypeptide(L)'
;HGPYVFDRNGNFVTEEEERKRTKIVNYVDQLIFANKKLKILIDKLLSDSELSPIIVLQADEGPYPQRYSADKLNFNWEQARKEELREKMRILNAYYLPGVDKDILYPSITPVNSFRLIFNLYFDTNFELLPDENYAFVDGRHIYKFFNVTDKIKYQ
;
A
#
# COMPACT_ATOMS: atom_id res chain seq x y z
N HIS A 1 -0.26 -10.50 -3.79
CA HIS A 1 1.04 -11.02 -4.28
C HIS A 1 0.82 -11.90 -5.53
N GLY A 2 1.88 -12.16 -6.31
CA GLY A 2 1.84 -13.17 -7.39
C GLY A 2 2.11 -14.59 -6.86
N PRO A 3 1.84 -15.67 -7.63
CA PRO A 3 1.11 -15.67 -8.89
C PRO A 3 -0.33 -15.12 -8.73
N TYR A 4 -0.90 -14.60 -9.81
CA TYR A 4 -2.25 -14.05 -9.80
C TYR A 4 -3.24 -15.16 -10.15
N VAL A 5 -3.83 -15.76 -9.12
CA VAL A 5 -4.60 -17.00 -9.22
C VAL A 5 -6.10 -16.78 -9.42
N PHE A 6 -6.56 -15.53 -9.49
CA PHE A 6 -7.97 -15.19 -9.72
C PHE A 6 -8.15 -14.27 -10.93
N ASP A 7 -9.19 -14.52 -11.72
CA ASP A 7 -9.69 -13.58 -12.72
C ASP A 7 -10.56 -12.48 -12.07
N ARG A 8 -11.04 -11.52 -12.87
CA ARG A 8 -11.90 -10.41 -12.41
C ARG A 8 -13.23 -10.82 -11.79
N ASN A 9 -13.67 -12.05 -12.02
CA ASN A 9 -14.90 -12.62 -11.50
C ASN A 9 -14.66 -13.51 -10.28
N GLY A 10 -13.40 -13.80 -9.95
CA GLY A 10 -13.02 -14.67 -8.84
C GLY A 10 -12.89 -16.14 -9.22
N ASN A 11 -12.89 -16.47 -10.51
CA ASN A 11 -12.59 -17.83 -10.94
C ASN A 11 -11.08 -18.08 -10.82
N PHE A 12 -10.71 -19.32 -10.49
CA PHE A 12 -9.30 -19.72 -10.50
C PHE A 12 -8.72 -19.63 -11.91
N VAL A 13 -7.51 -19.09 -11.99
CA VAL A 13 -6.71 -19.03 -13.22
C VAL A 13 -5.58 -20.06 -13.07
N THR A 14 -5.47 -20.96 -14.03
CA THR A 14 -4.38 -21.94 -14.07
C THR A 14 -3.04 -21.26 -14.36
N GLU A 15 -1.94 -21.91 -14.01
CA GLU A 15 -0.59 -21.39 -14.30
C GLU A 15 -0.37 -21.18 -15.82
N GLU A 16 -0.93 -22.06 -16.66
CA GLU A 16 -0.84 -21.93 -18.12
C GLU A 16 -1.57 -20.67 -18.62
N GLU A 17 -2.76 -20.39 -18.09
CA GLU A 17 -3.54 -19.19 -18.44
C GLU A 17 -2.88 -17.91 -17.93
N GLU A 18 -2.32 -17.93 -16.71
CA GLU A 18 -1.58 -16.81 -16.13
C GLU A 18 -0.37 -16.47 -17.02
N ARG A 19 0.42 -17.47 -17.42
CA ARG A 19 1.60 -17.30 -18.29
C ARG A 19 1.28 -16.78 -19.69
N LYS A 20 0.07 -17.06 -20.21
CA LYS A 20 -0.39 -16.56 -21.52
C LYS A 20 -0.80 -15.09 -21.50
N ARG A 21 -1.08 -14.54 -20.32
CA ARG A 21 -1.52 -13.15 -20.13
C ARG A 21 -0.34 -12.26 -19.74
N THR A 22 -0.49 -10.95 -19.94
CA THR A 22 0.50 -10.01 -19.43
C THR A 22 0.37 -9.89 -17.90
N LYS A 23 1.48 -9.62 -17.21
CA LYS A 23 1.49 -9.35 -15.76
C LYS A 23 0.49 -8.27 -15.35
N ILE A 24 0.32 -7.25 -16.19
CA ILE A 24 -0.62 -6.14 -15.95
C ILE A 24 -2.07 -6.65 -15.96
N VAL A 25 -2.45 -7.46 -16.95
CA VAL A 25 -3.80 -8.04 -17.03
C VAL A 25 -4.07 -8.92 -15.81
N ASN A 26 -3.13 -9.80 -15.47
CA ASN A 26 -3.24 -10.68 -14.31
C ASN A 26 -3.37 -9.90 -12.99
N TYR A 27 -2.54 -8.86 -12.81
CA TYR A 27 -2.61 -7.97 -11.64
C TYR A 27 -3.95 -7.24 -11.54
N VAL A 28 -4.40 -6.59 -12.63
CA VAL A 28 -5.62 -5.78 -12.64
C VAL A 28 -6.87 -6.64 -12.43
N ASP A 29 -6.95 -7.81 -13.07
CA ASP A 29 -8.09 -8.70 -12.92
C ASP A 29 -8.20 -9.21 -11.47
N GLN A 30 -7.10 -9.66 -10.87
CA GLN A 30 -7.10 -10.06 -9.47
C GLN A 30 -7.41 -8.89 -8.53
N LEU A 31 -6.91 -7.69 -8.81
CA LEU A 31 -7.19 -6.48 -8.03
C LEU A 31 -8.69 -6.12 -8.08
N ILE A 32 -9.34 -6.22 -9.25
CA ILE A 32 -10.78 -6.01 -9.40
C ILE A 32 -11.56 -6.98 -8.50
N PHE A 33 -11.17 -8.26 -8.50
CA PHE A 33 -11.81 -9.26 -7.65
C PHE A 33 -11.58 -9.00 -6.16
N ALA A 34 -10.34 -8.71 -5.77
CA ALA A 34 -9.99 -8.36 -4.39
C ALA A 34 -10.80 -7.16 -3.90
N ASN A 35 -10.94 -6.11 -4.72
CA ASN A 35 -11.74 -4.93 -4.41
C ASN A 35 -13.23 -5.27 -4.22
N LYS A 36 -13.80 -6.21 -5.00
CA LYS A 36 -15.17 -6.68 -4.78
C LYS A 36 -15.31 -7.36 -3.41
N LYS A 37 -14.38 -8.25 -3.06
CA LYS A 37 -14.39 -8.94 -1.76
C LYS A 37 -14.19 -7.98 -0.59
N LEU A 38 -13.34 -6.99 -0.77
CA LEU A 38 -13.07 -5.97 0.23
C LEU A 38 -14.30 -5.10 0.51
N LYS A 39 -15.05 -4.70 -0.53
CA LYS A 39 -16.32 -3.98 -0.34
C LYS A 39 -17.33 -4.79 0.48
N ILE A 40 -17.52 -6.06 0.13
CA ILE A 40 -18.39 -6.98 0.88
C ILE A 40 -17.94 -7.07 2.35
N LEU A 41 -16.63 -7.19 2.60
CA LEU A 41 -16.09 -7.25 3.96
C LEU A 41 -16.37 -5.94 4.72
N ILE A 42 -16.10 -4.78 4.12
CA ILE A 42 -16.31 -3.48 4.75
C ILE A 42 -17.80 -3.27 5.04
N ASP A 43 -18.69 -3.55 4.08
CA ASP A 43 -20.14 -3.42 4.26
C ASP A 43 -20.61 -4.28 5.44
N LYS A 44 -20.11 -5.52 5.54
CA LYS A 44 -20.42 -6.43 6.65
C LYS A 44 -19.88 -5.93 7.99
N LEU A 45 -18.63 -5.46 8.03
CA LEU A 45 -18.04 -4.88 9.24
C LEU A 45 -18.85 -3.67 9.73
N LEU A 46 -19.37 -2.86 8.81
CA LEU A 46 -20.18 -1.70 9.16
C LEU A 46 -21.61 -2.05 9.57
N SER A 47 -22.23 -3.08 8.98
CA SER A 47 -23.61 -3.48 9.30
C SER A 47 -23.75 -4.31 10.58
N ASP A 48 -22.76 -5.15 10.86
CA ASP A 48 -22.86 -6.18 11.92
C ASP A 48 -22.25 -5.73 13.25
N SER A 49 -21.60 -4.56 13.30
CA SER A 49 -20.92 -4.08 14.51
C SER A 49 -21.85 -3.24 15.38
N GLU A 50 -22.04 -3.65 16.64
CA GLU A 50 -22.79 -2.87 17.64
C GLU A 50 -22.14 -1.49 17.92
N LEU A 51 -20.80 -1.45 17.87
CA LEU A 51 -20.01 -0.22 17.95
C LEU A 51 -19.37 0.04 16.58
N SER A 52 -19.45 1.28 16.10
CA SER A 52 -18.82 1.64 14.82
C SER A 52 -17.32 1.32 14.86
N PRO A 53 -16.80 0.47 13.95
CA PRO A 53 -15.42 0.02 14.01
C PRO A 53 -14.46 1.09 13.48
N ILE A 54 -13.24 1.12 14.01
CA ILE A 54 -12.11 1.78 13.36
C ILE A 54 -11.60 0.86 12.26
N ILE A 55 -11.55 1.32 11.01
CA ILE A 55 -11.05 0.52 9.89
C ILE A 55 -9.85 1.22 9.28
N VAL A 56 -8.72 0.50 9.19
CA VAL A 56 -7.54 0.91 8.45
C VAL A 56 -7.36 -0.05 7.29
N LEU A 57 -7.39 0.48 6.07
CA LEU A 57 -7.09 -0.26 4.86
C LEU A 57 -5.78 0.25 4.28
N GLN A 58 -4.75 -0.59 4.34
CA GLN A 58 -3.40 -0.24 3.97
C GLN A 58 -2.80 -1.32 3.05
N ALA A 59 -2.25 -0.91 1.91
CA ALA A 59 -1.39 -1.81 1.13
C ALA A 59 -0.01 -1.88 1.80
N ASP A 60 0.60 -3.06 1.75
CA ASP A 60 1.94 -3.31 2.29
C ASP A 60 3.02 -2.60 1.48
N GLU A 61 2.92 -2.68 0.15
CA GLU A 61 3.83 -2.04 -0.78
C GLU A 61 3.18 -1.75 -2.14
N GLY A 62 3.78 -0.84 -2.89
CA GLY A 62 3.48 -0.67 -4.32
C GLY A 62 4.16 -1.75 -5.18
N PRO A 63 3.71 -1.92 -6.44
CA PRO A 63 4.31 -2.86 -7.37
C PRO A 63 5.79 -2.54 -7.63
N TYR A 64 6.52 -3.58 -8.07
CA TYR A 64 7.90 -3.41 -8.49
C TYR A 64 7.99 -2.77 -9.88
N PRO A 65 8.72 -1.65 -10.03
CA PRO A 65 8.98 -1.04 -11.33
C PRO A 65 9.60 -2.02 -12.31
N GLN A 66 9.35 -1.81 -13.60
CA GLN A 66 9.81 -2.71 -14.66
C GLN A 66 11.34 -2.88 -14.66
N ARG A 67 12.10 -1.78 -14.50
CA ARG A 67 13.57 -1.83 -14.47
C ARG A 67 14.10 -2.61 -13.27
N TYR A 68 13.50 -2.43 -12.10
CA TYR A 68 13.85 -3.23 -10.92
C TYR A 68 13.52 -4.72 -11.14
N SER A 69 12.35 -5.02 -11.71
CA SER A 69 11.95 -6.40 -11.99
C SER A 69 12.87 -7.11 -13.00
N ALA A 70 13.50 -6.37 -13.91
CA ALA A 70 14.42 -6.91 -14.90
C ALA A 70 15.81 -7.27 -14.34
N ASP A 71 16.29 -6.53 -13.34
CA ASP A 71 17.57 -6.81 -12.66
C ASP A 71 17.52 -6.37 -11.19
N LYS A 72 16.91 -7.21 -10.35
CA LYS A 72 16.72 -6.89 -8.92
C LYS A 72 18.02 -6.72 -8.15
N LEU A 73 19.07 -7.45 -8.54
CA LEU A 73 20.32 -7.48 -7.79
C LEU A 73 21.15 -6.23 -8.04
N ASN A 74 21.16 -5.71 -9.28
CA ASN A 74 21.99 -4.58 -9.66
C ASN A 74 21.20 -3.27 -9.89
N PHE A 75 19.87 -3.27 -9.73
CA PHE A 75 19.10 -2.04 -9.78
C PHE A 75 19.46 -1.12 -8.61
N ASN A 76 20.06 0.03 -8.93
CA ASN A 76 20.38 1.07 -7.95
C ASN A 76 19.18 2.03 -7.77
N TRP A 77 18.55 1.97 -6.59
CA TRP A 77 17.43 2.85 -6.24
C TRP A 77 17.82 4.32 -6.11
N GLU A 78 19.09 4.66 -5.86
CA GLU A 78 19.54 6.06 -5.86
C GLU A 78 19.35 6.70 -7.25
N GLN A 79 19.40 5.87 -8.30
CA GLN A 79 19.22 6.23 -9.70
C GLN A 79 17.80 5.91 -10.22
N ALA A 80 16.87 5.52 -9.34
CA ALA A 80 15.48 5.31 -9.71
C ALA A 80 14.84 6.65 -10.13
N ARG A 81 14.00 6.58 -11.17
CA ARG A 81 13.18 7.71 -11.60
C ARG A 81 12.12 8.01 -10.54
N LYS A 82 11.61 9.25 -10.51
CA LYS A 82 10.57 9.64 -9.56
C LYS A 82 9.33 8.76 -9.69
N GLU A 83 8.98 8.38 -10.91
CA GLU A 83 7.84 7.52 -11.23
C GLU A 83 8.03 6.11 -10.67
N GLU A 84 9.26 5.58 -10.69
CA GLU A 84 9.58 4.25 -10.15
C GLU A 84 9.54 4.24 -8.61
N LEU A 85 10.04 5.31 -7.99
CA LEU A 85 9.91 5.49 -6.54
C LEU A 85 8.44 5.64 -6.13
N ARG A 86 7.67 6.44 -6.88
CA ARG A 86 6.23 6.61 -6.66
C ARG A 86 5.46 5.30 -6.85
N GLU A 87 5.78 4.53 -7.90
CA GLU A 87 5.18 3.21 -8.17
C GLU A 87 5.41 2.27 -6.99
N LYS A 88 6.61 2.26 -6.41
CA LYS A 88 6.93 1.38 -5.28
C LYS A 88 6.37 1.85 -3.94
N MET A 89 6.37 3.16 -3.67
CA MET A 89 6.14 3.71 -2.33
C MET A 89 4.73 4.27 -2.11
N ARG A 90 4.01 4.67 -3.17
CA ARG A 90 2.65 5.19 -3.01
C ARG A 90 1.67 4.03 -2.89
N ILE A 91 1.25 3.79 -1.65
CA ILE A 91 0.31 2.74 -1.29
C ILE A 91 -1.11 3.31 -1.12
N LEU A 92 -2.10 2.42 -1.22
CA LEU A 92 -3.42 2.70 -0.66
C LEU A 92 -3.26 2.80 0.86
N ASN A 93 -3.69 3.92 1.43
CA ASN A 93 -3.72 4.14 2.87
C ASN A 93 -5.00 4.90 3.21
N ALA A 94 -6.01 4.19 3.71
CA ALA A 94 -7.34 4.73 3.92
C ALA A 94 -7.83 4.40 5.33
N TYR A 95 -8.56 5.34 5.91
CA TYR A 95 -9.02 5.27 7.29
C TYR A 95 -10.52 5.55 7.34
N TYR A 96 -11.22 4.77 8.15
CA TYR A 96 -12.56 5.07 8.63
C TYR A 96 -12.46 5.23 10.15
N LEU A 97 -12.66 6.46 10.60
CA LEU A 97 -12.49 6.90 11.99
C LEU A 97 -13.85 7.41 12.51
N PRO A 98 -14.66 6.56 13.19
CA PRO A 98 -15.96 6.96 13.72
C PRO A 98 -15.87 8.14 14.70
N GLY A 99 -16.76 9.12 14.54
CA GLY A 99 -16.85 10.26 15.46
C GLY A 99 -15.70 11.27 15.41
N VAL A 100 -14.79 11.13 14.43
CA VAL A 100 -13.64 12.04 14.24
C VAL A 100 -13.77 12.77 12.91
N ASP A 101 -13.43 14.06 12.91
CA ASP A 101 -13.40 14.86 11.69
C ASP A 101 -12.29 14.37 10.74
N LYS A 102 -12.58 14.33 9.45
CA LYS A 102 -11.64 13.92 8.41
C LYS A 102 -10.46 14.90 8.30
N ASP A 103 -10.62 16.14 8.74
CA ASP A 103 -9.58 17.17 8.73
C ASP A 103 -8.38 16.83 9.64
N ILE A 104 -8.52 15.84 10.52
CA ILE A 104 -7.38 15.30 11.28
C ILE A 104 -6.38 14.55 10.39
N LEU A 105 -6.84 14.02 9.25
CA LEU A 105 -6.02 13.33 8.28
C LEU A 105 -5.51 14.34 7.26
N TYR A 106 -4.28 14.14 6.81
CA TYR A 106 -3.64 15.00 5.82
C TYR A 106 -3.10 14.17 4.66
N PRO A 107 -3.05 14.72 3.42
CA PRO A 107 -2.71 13.93 2.23
C PRO A 107 -1.34 13.25 2.26
N SER A 108 -0.38 13.78 3.02
CA SER A 108 0.98 13.26 3.12
C SER A 108 1.20 12.28 4.28
N ILE A 109 0.16 11.91 5.03
CA ILE A 109 0.29 11.00 6.18
C ILE A 109 0.92 9.67 5.76
N THR A 110 1.99 9.29 6.44
CA THR A 110 2.66 8.00 6.23
C THR A 110 2.19 6.96 7.26
N PRO A 111 2.33 5.66 6.94
CA PRO A 111 2.00 4.59 7.88
C PRO A 111 2.71 4.67 9.24
N VAL A 112 3.82 5.42 9.35
CA VAL A 112 4.54 5.62 10.61
C VAL A 112 3.64 6.24 11.70
N ASN A 113 2.65 7.04 11.29
CA ASN A 113 1.77 7.78 12.17
C ASN A 113 0.36 7.16 12.29
N SER A 114 0.02 6.11 11.53
CA SER A 114 -1.32 5.49 11.54
C SER A 114 -1.81 5.17 12.95
N PHE A 115 -1.04 4.37 13.68
CA PHE A 115 -1.44 3.92 15.02
C PHE A 115 -1.20 4.97 16.10
N ARG A 116 -0.20 5.84 15.94
CA ARG A 116 0.01 6.98 16.87
C ARG A 116 -1.21 7.87 16.88
N LEU A 117 -1.70 8.24 15.69
CA LEU A 117 -2.89 9.05 15.52
C LEU A 117 -4.13 8.35 16.10
N ILE A 118 -4.36 7.08 15.75
CA ILE A 118 -5.52 6.33 16.24
C ILE A 118 -5.49 6.19 17.77
N PHE A 119 -4.33 5.90 18.35
CA PHE A 119 -4.20 5.76 19.81
C PHE A 119 -4.43 7.08 20.53
N ASN A 120 -3.96 8.19 19.97
CA ASN A 120 -4.23 9.52 20.55
C ASN A 120 -5.73 9.87 20.48
N LEU A 121 -6.42 9.50 19.39
CA LEU A 121 -7.83 9.83 19.18
C LEU A 121 -8.79 9.00 20.04
N TYR A 122 -8.49 7.72 20.25
CA TYR A 122 -9.48 6.76 20.78
C TYR A 122 -9.09 6.11 22.12
N PHE A 123 -7.84 6.23 22.55
CA PHE A 123 -7.31 5.45 23.67
C PHE A 123 -6.59 6.29 24.73
N ASP A 124 -6.82 7.61 24.74
CA ASP A 124 -6.26 8.56 25.72
C ASP A 124 -4.73 8.46 25.86
N THR A 125 -4.06 8.20 24.74
CA THR A 125 -2.60 8.21 24.66
C THR A 125 -2.09 9.55 24.16
N ASN A 126 -0.81 9.83 24.40
CA ASN A 126 -0.17 11.08 24.02
C ASN A 126 1.12 10.81 23.22
N PHE A 127 1.04 9.96 22.20
CA PHE A 127 2.18 9.69 21.33
C PHE A 127 2.52 10.91 20.48
N GLU A 128 3.77 11.34 20.52
CA GLU A 128 4.29 12.31 19.55
C GLU A 128 4.21 11.74 18.13
N LEU A 129 3.72 12.54 17.18
CA LEU A 129 3.76 12.19 15.76
C LEU A 129 5.20 12.31 15.25
N LEU A 130 5.62 11.31 14.47
CA LEU A 130 6.95 11.31 13.87
C LEU A 130 6.95 12.04 12.53
N PRO A 131 8.12 12.49 12.04
CA PRO A 131 8.27 12.98 10.68
C PRO A 131 7.79 11.94 9.64
N ASP A 132 7.02 12.39 8.66
CA ASP A 132 6.54 11.57 7.53
C ASP A 132 7.65 11.32 6.49
N GLU A 133 8.62 10.51 6.89
CA GLU A 133 9.79 10.20 6.07
C GLU A 133 9.69 8.85 5.36
N ASN A 134 10.28 8.80 4.17
CA ASN A 134 10.33 7.60 3.34
C ASN A 134 11.78 7.28 2.98
N TYR A 135 12.15 6.02 3.11
CA TYR A 135 13.51 5.53 2.89
C TYR A 135 13.52 4.41 1.84
N ALA A 136 14.49 4.47 0.94
CA ALA A 136 14.83 3.37 0.03
C ALA A 136 16.17 2.75 0.46
N PHE A 137 16.46 1.53 -0.01
CA PHE A 137 17.77 0.90 0.12
C PHE A 137 18.54 1.02 -1.19
N VAL A 138 19.88 1.02 -1.17
CA VAL A 138 20.70 1.30 -2.37
C VAL A 138 20.48 0.27 -3.49
N ASP A 139 20.70 -1.02 -3.22
CA ASP A 139 20.54 -2.11 -4.18
C ASP A 139 20.38 -3.46 -3.47
N GLY A 140 20.18 -4.54 -4.24
CA GLY A 140 19.96 -5.89 -3.70
C GLY A 140 21.13 -6.48 -2.89
N ARG A 141 22.33 -5.89 -2.96
CA ARG A 141 23.51 -6.28 -2.16
C ARG A 141 23.70 -5.41 -0.92
N HIS A 142 23.04 -4.26 -0.88
CA HIS A 142 23.15 -3.26 0.19
C HIS A 142 21.79 -2.93 0.83
N ILE A 143 20.99 -3.96 1.13
CA ILE A 143 19.60 -3.81 1.63
C ILE A 143 19.48 -3.07 2.97
N TYR A 144 20.56 -2.97 3.75
CA TYR A 144 20.60 -2.24 5.02
C TYR A 144 21.16 -0.82 4.91
N LYS A 145 21.58 -0.41 3.71
CA LYS A 145 22.05 0.95 3.45
C LYS A 145 20.88 1.78 2.95
N PHE A 146 20.29 2.54 3.85
CA PHE A 146 19.11 3.36 3.57
C PHE A 146 19.47 4.79 3.17
N PHE A 147 18.62 5.40 2.36
CA PHE A 147 18.68 6.83 2.03
C PHE A 147 17.26 7.40 1.95
N ASN A 148 17.12 8.66 2.37
CA ASN A 148 15.84 9.35 2.40
C ASN A 148 15.40 9.75 0.98
N VAL A 149 14.14 9.46 0.65
CA VAL A 149 13.52 9.78 -0.65
C VAL A 149 12.24 10.60 -0.52
N THR A 150 11.95 11.11 0.67
CA THR A 150 10.71 11.83 1.01
C THR A 150 10.38 12.91 -0.01
N ASP A 151 11.33 13.81 -0.31
CA ASP A 151 11.13 14.89 -1.28
C ASP A 151 10.93 14.42 -2.73
N LYS A 152 11.43 13.23 -3.08
CA LYS A 152 11.28 12.67 -4.43
C LYS A 152 9.86 12.16 -4.69
N ILE A 153 9.11 11.81 -3.63
CA ILE A 153 7.81 11.15 -3.74
C ILE A 153 6.63 11.98 -3.20
N LYS A 154 6.86 13.21 -2.74
CA LYS A 154 5.80 14.12 -2.25
C LYS A 154 4.63 14.19 -3.24
N TYR A 155 3.42 14.20 -2.67
CA TYR A 155 2.18 14.53 -3.37
C TYR A 155 2.25 16.01 -3.77
N GLN A 156 2.11 16.28 -5.07
CA GLN A 156 2.00 17.63 -5.63
C GLN A 156 0.53 18.03 -5.70
#